data_AF-A0A2W5THN6-F1
#
_entry.id   AF-A0A2W5THN6-F1
#
_cell.length_a   1.000
_cell.length_b   1.000
_cell.length_c   1.000
_cell.angle_alpha   90.00
_cell.angle_beta   90.00
_cell.angle_gamma   90.00
#
_symmetry.space_group_name_H-M   'P 1'
#
loop_
_entity.id
_entity.type
_entity.pdbx_description
1 polymer ?
#
loop_
_entity_poly.entity_id
_entity_poly.type
_entity_poly.pdbx_seq_one_letter_code
_entity_poly.pdbx_strand_id
1 'polypeptide(L)' 'MTVVKLEDCVALGYCARAMRPWFNTHGLDYYAFVAEGLDEETLLALDDDFATKAVEQARKREAANG' A
#
# COMPACT_ATOMS: atom_id res chain seq x y z
N MET A 1 -6.12 -11.63 -4.27
CA MET A 1 -5.31 -11.35 -3.06
C MET A 1 -4.02 -10.74 -3.54
N THR A 2 -4.13 -9.49 -3.96
CA THR A 2 -3.01 -8.65 -4.33
C THR A 2 -2.40 -8.07 -3.06
N VAL A 3 -1.13 -8.39 -2.81
CA VAL A 3 -0.39 -7.79 -1.71
C VAL A 3 0.25 -6.50 -2.18
N VAL A 4 -0.13 -5.39 -1.56
CA VAL A 4 0.49 -4.08 -1.75
C VAL A 4 1.81 -4.05 -0.99
N LYS A 5 2.87 -3.70 -1.70
CA LYS A 5 4.22 -3.59 -1.14
C LYS A 5 4.70 -2.15 -1.14
N LEU A 6 5.77 -1.89 -0.39
CA LEU A 6 6.44 -0.59 -0.39
C LEU A 6 6.84 -0.14 -1.80
N GLU A 7 7.23 -1.07 -2.67
CA GLU A 7 7.60 -0.79 -4.06
C GLU A 7 6.47 -0.14 -4.86
N ASP A 8 5.22 -0.56 -4.63
CA ASP A 8 4.04 -0.01 -5.29
C ASP A 8 3.80 1.45 -4.85
N CYS A 9 3.97 1.72 -3.56
CA CYS A 9 3.91 3.07 -3.01
C CYS A 9 5.04 3.97 -3.54
N VAL A 10 6.27 3.43 -3.65
CA VAL A 10 7.41 4.16 -4.21
C VAL A 10 7.21 4.44 -5.70
N ALA A 11 6.64 3.50 -6.46
CA ALA A 11 6.33 3.69 -7.88
C ALA A 11 5.28 4.79 -8.12
N LEU A 12 4.39 5.04 -7.15
CA LEU A 12 3.46 6.18 -7.15
C LEU A 12 4.10 7.50 -6.71
N GLY A 13 5.36 7.48 -6.27
CA GLY A 13 6.07 8.65 -5.75
C GLY A 13 5.78 8.94 -4.28
N TYR A 14 5.18 8.00 -3.55
CA TYR A 14 4.94 8.16 -2.12
C TYR A 14 6.21 7.91 -1.31
N CYS A 15 6.62 8.91 -0.54
CA CYS A 15 7.76 8.81 0.35
C CYS A 15 7.34 8.18 1.70
N ALA A 16 8.24 7.41 2.31
CA ALA A 16 8.07 6.87 3.67
C ALA A 16 7.68 7.94 4.72
N ARG A 17 8.09 9.20 4.50
CA ARG A 17 7.75 10.34 5.34
C ARG A 17 6.26 10.71 5.30
N ALA A 18 5.59 10.53 4.17
CA ALA A 18 4.14 10.75 4.03
C ALA A 18 3.34 9.53 4.50
N MET A 19 3.86 8.33 4.24
CA MET A 19 3.22 7.08 4.67
C MET A 19 3.21 6.90 6.19
N ARG A 20 4.31 7.17 6.89
CA ARG A 20 4.39 7.02 8.35
C ARG A 20 3.23 7.67 9.12
N PRO A 21 2.95 8.98 8.97
CA PRO A 21 1.85 9.61 9.69
C PRO A 21 0.47 9.13 9.20
N TRP A 22 0.33 8.77 7.93
CA TRP A 22 -0.91 8.19 7.39
C TRP A 22 -1.19 6.84 8.06
N PHE A 23 -0.25 5.90 8.00
CA PHE A 23 -0.35 4.59 8.66
C PHE A 23 -0.70 4.72 10.15
N ASN A 24 -0.03 5.62 10.87
CA ASN A 24 -0.33 5.87 12.28
C ASN A 24 -1.73 6.45 12.53
N THR A 25 -2.25 7.27 11.61
CA THR A 25 -3.62 7.83 11.70
C THR A 25 -4.69 6.76 11.46
N HIS A 26 -4.40 5.80 10.59
CA HIS A 26 -5.29 4.67 10.28
C HIS A 26 -5.12 3.48 11.24
N GLY A 27 -4.19 3.56 12.20
CA GLY A 27 -3.91 2.45 13.13
C GLY A 27 -3.23 1.25 12.47
N LEU A 28 -2.54 1.47 11.35
CA LEU A 28 -1.81 0.45 10.61
C LEU A 28 -0.32 0.46 10.97
N ASP A 29 0.27 -0.73 11.01
CA ASP A 29 1.71 -0.90 11.25
C ASP A 29 2.53 -0.74 9.97
N TYR A 30 3.19 0.40 9.83
CA TYR A 30 4.12 0.65 8.72
C TYR A 30 5.26 -0.38 8.67
N TYR A 31 5.75 -0.85 9.82
CA TYR A 31 6.82 -1.84 9.87
C TYR A 31 6.36 -3.22 9.39
N ALA A 32 5.14 -3.64 9.77
CA ALA A 32 4.53 -4.87 9.27
C ALA A 32 4.31 -4.78 7.75
N PHE A 33 3.84 -3.63 7.27
CA PHE A 33 3.70 -3.37 5.83
C PHE A 33 5.02 -3.46 5.06
N VAL A 34 6.13 -2.96 5.60
CA VAL A 34 7.43 -3.05 4.91
C VAL A 34 7.99 -4.48 4.93
N ALA A 35 7.73 -5.25 5.99
CA ALA A 35 8.24 -6.60 6.13
C ALA A 35 7.43 -7.63 5.31
N GLU A 36 6.10 -7.57 5.37
CA GLU A 36 5.20 -8.59 4.82
C GLU A 36 4.30 -8.04 3.70
N GLY A 37 4.10 -6.72 3.64
CA GLY A 37 3.10 -6.07 2.78
C GLY A 37 1.75 -5.93 3.50
N LEU A 38 0.78 -5.34 2.80
CA LEU A 38 -0.62 -5.29 3.23
C LEU A 38 -1.52 -5.86 2.15
N ASP A 39 -2.59 -6.52 2.58
CA ASP A 39 -3.61 -7.00 1.67
C ASP A 39 -4.43 -5.84 1.09
N GLU A 40 -4.83 -5.97 -0.18
CA GLU A 40 -5.72 -5.02 -0.83
C GLU A 40 -7.04 -4.83 -0.06
N GLU A 41 -7.58 -5.86 0.57
CA GLU A 41 -8.84 -5.79 1.31
C GLU A 41 -8.71 -4.87 2.53
N THR A 42 -7.59 -4.96 3.26
CA THR A 42 -7.30 -4.07 4.40
C THR A 42 -7.16 -2.63 3.96
N LEU A 43 -6.55 -2.38 2.79
CA LEU A 43 -6.40 -1.05 2.25
C LEU A 43 -7.72 -0.49 1.72
N LEU A 44 -8.52 -1.29 1.01
CA LEU A 44 -9.84 -0.89 0.52
C LEU A 44 -10.84 -0.63 1.67
N ALA A 45 -10.69 -1.31 2.80
CA ALA A 45 -11.51 -1.08 3.98
C ALA A 45 -11.30 0.31 4.62
N LEU A 46 -10.19 1.00 4.30
CA LEU A 46 -9.91 2.35 4.79
C LEU A 46 -10.68 3.44 4.03
N ASP A 47 -11.26 3.10 2.86
CA ASP A 47 -11.98 4.01 1.97
C ASP A 47 -11.17 5.28 1.63
N ASP A 48 -9.87 5.11 1.38
CA ASP A 48 -8.92 6.20 1.17
C ASP A 48 -8.40 6.25 -0.28
N ASP A 49 -8.20 7.45 -0.82
CA ASP A 49 -7.66 7.65 -2.18
C ASP A 49 -6.22 7.11 -2.29
N PHE A 50 -5.44 7.25 -1.21
CA PHE A 50 -4.08 6.70 -1.11
C PHE A 50 -4.10 5.17 -1.22
N ALA A 51 -4.99 4.54 -0.46
CA ALA A 51 -5.10 3.09 -0.39
C ALA A 51 -5.55 2.51 -1.74
N THR A 52 -6.54 3.14 -2.37
CA THR A 52 -7.04 2.77 -3.70
C THR A 52 -5.92 2.82 -4.74
N LYS A 53 -5.15 3.90 -4.79
CA LYS A 53 -4.03 4.03 -5.76
C LYS A 53 -2.94 3.00 -5.51
N ALA A 54 -2.60 2.75 -4.25
CA ALA A 54 -1.61 1.73 -3.88
C ALA A 54 -2.04 0.32 -4.32
N VAL A 55 -3.32 -0.02 -4.15
CA VAL A 55 -3.91 -1.29 -4.63
C VAL A 55 -3.89 -1.39 -6.14
N GLU A 56 -4.30 -0.33 -6.86
CA GLU A 56 -4.25 -0.32 -8.32
C GLU A 56 -2.83 -0.54 -8.85
N GLN A 57 -1.83 0.05 -8.19
CA GLN A 57 -0.44 -0.12 -8.60
C GLN A 57 0.08 -1.53 -8.31
N ALA A 58 -0.26 -2.10 -7.16
CA ALA A 58 0.06 -3.48 -6.85
C ALA A 58 -0.58 -4.46 -7.84
N ARG A 59 -1.84 -4.23 -8.25
CA ARG A 59 -2.51 -5.02 -9.29
C ARG A 59 -1.79 -4.90 -10.64
N LYS A 60 -1.34 -3.71 -11.02
CA LYS A 60 -0.54 -3.51 -12.24
C LYS A 60 0.79 -4.24 -12.18
N ARG A 61 1.47 -4.20 -11.04
CA ARG A 61 2.72 -4.95 -10.81
C ARG A 61 2.50 -6.45 -10.97
N GLU A 62 1.46 -7.00 -10.34
CA GLU A 62 1.15 -8.43 -10.48
C GLU A 62 0.76 -8.80 -11.90
N ALA A 63 -0.04 -7.99 -12.58
CA ALA A 63 -0.42 -8.21 -13.98
C ALA A 63 0.77 -8.09 -14.95
N ALA A 64 1.77 -7.26 -14.65
CA ALA A 64 2.98 -7.13 -15.45
C ALA A 64 4.00 -8.25 -15.19
N ASN A 65 3.87 -8.98 -14.08
CA ASN A 65 4.81 -10.02 -13.65
C ASN A 65 4.26 -11.45 -13.87
N GLY A 66 3.14 -11.58 -14.59
CA GLY A 66 2.54 -12.84 -15.05
C GLY A 66 2.54 -12.95 -16.57
#